data_AF-A0A4P6XIU2-F1
#
_entry.id   AF-A0A4P6XIU2-F1
#
_cell.length_a   1.000
_cell.length_b   1.000
_cell.length_c   1.000
_cell.angle_alpha   90.00
_cell.angle_beta   90.00
_cell.angle_gamma   90.00
#
_symmetry.space_group_name_H-M   'P 1'
#
loop_
_entity.id
_entity.type
_entity.pdbx_description
1 polymer ?
#
loop_
_entity_poly.entity_id
_entity_poly.type
_entity_poly.pdbx_seq_one_letter_code
_entity_poly.pdbx_strand_id
1 'polypeptide(L)'
;MAIICDGEPSNTPDIDIDPFELKAMHADDRHRKVLEIFLSLSGNASCELKDTTLMQLFLSNAIVFLDLDTMAILRLDEKDIHHRRVYQDILFSVQHTAMVLKTKVHANLLQDMPLTDIRRICYRIADRYDSLFYIPDDLVKEAEDANVAVCFEWNDRYNCMWPIVCLLYREYSKLE
;
A
#
# COMPACT_ATOMS: atom_id res chain seq x y z
N MET A 1 14.35 -74.92 -27.92
CA MET A 1 13.69 -75.26 -26.64
C MET A 1 14.36 -74.43 -25.58
N ALA A 2 13.58 -73.59 -24.89
CA ALA A 2 14.07 -72.43 -24.14
C ALA A 2 14.82 -72.80 -22.86
N ILE A 3 15.83 -71.97 -22.56
CA ILE A 3 16.62 -71.94 -21.32
C ILE A 3 15.99 -70.90 -20.38
N ILE A 4 16.08 -71.21 -19.09
CA ILE A 4 15.66 -70.45 -17.91
C ILE A 4 16.49 -69.16 -17.74
N CYS A 5 16.03 -68.30 -16.84
CA CYS A 5 16.72 -67.19 -16.13
C CYS A 5 16.35 -65.81 -16.65
N ASP A 6 16.08 -64.80 -15.83
CA ASP A 6 15.86 -64.69 -14.39
C ASP A 6 15.20 -63.31 -14.19
N GLY A 7 14.41 -63.17 -13.14
CA GLY A 7 13.83 -61.88 -12.78
C GLY A 7 14.93 -60.88 -12.45
N GLU A 8 14.96 -59.76 -13.16
CA GLU A 8 15.70 -58.58 -12.71
C GLU A 8 14.84 -57.86 -11.66
N PRO A 9 15.27 -57.79 -10.38
CA PRO A 9 14.70 -56.82 -9.47
C PRO A 9 15.13 -55.44 -9.97
N SER A 10 14.16 -54.58 -10.28
CA SER A 10 14.43 -53.16 -10.54
C SER A 10 14.93 -52.53 -9.25
N ASN A 11 16.25 -52.53 -9.08
CA ASN A 11 16.95 -51.68 -8.12
C ASN A 11 16.78 -50.23 -8.57
N THR A 12 15.61 -49.65 -8.34
CA THR A 12 15.54 -48.22 -8.04
C THR A 12 16.12 -48.09 -6.63
N PRO A 13 17.28 -47.44 -6.44
CA PRO A 13 17.73 -47.15 -5.10
C PRO A 13 16.61 -46.34 -4.44
N ASP A 14 16.07 -46.85 -3.34
CA ASP A 14 15.30 -46.03 -2.40
C ASP A 14 16.31 -44.99 -1.91
N ILE A 15 16.34 -43.84 -2.60
CA ILE A 15 17.14 -42.71 -2.17
C ILE A 15 16.40 -42.23 -0.92
N ASP A 16 16.85 -42.71 0.23
CA ASP A 16 16.47 -42.20 1.55
C ASP A 16 17.04 -40.78 1.64
N ILE A 17 16.39 -39.86 0.94
CA ILE A 17 16.72 -38.44 0.95
C ILE A 17 16.39 -37.98 2.35
N ASP A 18 17.40 -37.46 3.05
CA ASP A 18 17.24 -36.91 4.38
C ASP A 18 16.03 -35.96 4.40
N PRO A 19 15.03 -36.18 5.28
CA PRO A 19 13.89 -35.30 5.42
C PRO A 19 14.27 -33.81 5.59
N PHE A 20 15.46 -33.53 6.15
CA PHE A 20 16.01 -32.20 6.27
C PHE A 20 16.53 -31.64 4.95
N GLU A 21 17.17 -32.46 4.11
CA GLU A 21 17.56 -32.07 2.75
C GLU A 21 16.33 -31.80 1.89
N LEU A 22 15.31 -32.65 1.99
CA LEU A 22 14.05 -32.50 1.27
C LEU A 22 13.32 -31.21 1.70
N LYS A 23 13.35 -30.90 3.01
CA LYS A 23 12.81 -29.65 3.56
C LYS A 23 13.61 -28.41 3.13
N ALA A 24 14.94 -28.52 3.04
CA ALA A 24 15.81 -27.46 2.55
C ALA A 24 15.59 -27.19 1.06
N MET A 25 15.50 -28.24 0.23
CA MET A 25 15.17 -28.14 -1.18
C MET A 25 13.81 -27.47 -1.41
N HIS A 26 12.79 -27.84 -0.63
CA HIS A 26 11.49 -27.16 -0.71
C HIS A 26 11.54 -25.71 -0.23
N ALA A 27 12.39 -25.37 0.74
CA ALA A 27 12.59 -23.98 1.17
C ALA A 27 13.27 -23.14 0.09
N ASP A 28 14.30 -23.68 -0.55
CA ASP A 28 15.00 -23.04 -1.67
C ASP A 28 14.09 -22.90 -2.89
N ASP A 29 13.25 -23.90 -3.17
CA ASP A 29 12.30 -23.84 -4.28
C ASP A 29 11.19 -22.80 -4.02
N ARG A 30 10.73 -22.67 -2.77
CA ARG A 30 9.84 -21.55 -2.37
C ARG A 30 10.53 -20.21 -2.51
N HIS A 31 11.78 -20.09 -2.07
CA HIS A 31 12.53 -18.84 -2.17
C HIS A 31 12.76 -18.44 -3.63
N ARG A 32 13.08 -19.41 -4.49
CA ARG A 32 13.26 -19.22 -5.93
C ARG A 32 11.96 -18.80 -6.62
N LYS A 33 10.84 -19.43 -6.29
CA LYS A 33 9.51 -19.03 -6.79
C LYS A 33 9.13 -17.62 -6.36
N VAL A 34 9.39 -17.26 -5.10
CA VAL A 34 9.16 -15.88 -4.61
C VAL A 34 10.05 -14.88 -5.34
N LEU A 35 11.32 -15.21 -5.58
CA LEU A 35 12.23 -14.41 -6.37
C LEU A 35 11.81 -14.31 -7.83
N GLU A 36 11.30 -15.38 -8.43
CA GLU A 36 10.81 -15.38 -9.81
C GLU A 36 9.53 -14.55 -9.95
N ILE A 37 8.60 -14.64 -8.98
CA ILE A 37 7.44 -13.75 -8.89
C ILE A 37 7.92 -12.30 -8.73
N PHE A 38 8.82 -12.02 -7.79
CA PHE A 38 9.39 -10.68 -7.59
C PHE A 38 10.08 -10.16 -8.85
N LEU A 39 10.85 -11.00 -9.54
CA LEU A 39 11.58 -10.64 -10.74
C LEU A 39 10.64 -10.43 -11.94
N SER A 40 9.62 -11.26 -12.09
CA SER A 40 8.57 -11.09 -13.12
C SER A 40 7.72 -9.84 -12.88
N LEU A 41 7.47 -9.49 -11.61
CA LEU A 41 6.85 -8.23 -11.23
C LEU A 41 7.80 -7.05 -11.45
N SER A 42 9.10 -7.22 -11.20
CA SER A 42 10.11 -6.18 -11.43
C SER A 42 10.51 -6.01 -12.90
N GLY A 43 10.16 -6.97 -13.77
CA GLY A 43 10.24 -6.81 -15.23
C GLY A 43 9.20 -5.82 -15.79
N ASN A 44 8.17 -5.52 -15.00
CA ASN A 44 7.24 -4.40 -15.19
C ASN A 44 7.66 -3.15 -14.42
N ALA A 45 8.91 -3.08 -13.92
CA ALA A 45 9.50 -1.82 -13.48
C ALA A 45 9.76 -0.94 -14.71
N SER A 46 8.68 -0.44 -15.32
CA SER A 46 8.72 0.92 -15.79
C SER A 46 9.21 1.76 -14.61
N CYS A 47 10.16 2.64 -14.87
CA CYS A 47 10.39 3.81 -14.04
C CYS A 47 9.02 4.41 -13.69
N GLU A 48 8.44 4.08 -12.54
CA GLU A 48 7.02 4.35 -12.26
C GLU A 48 6.80 5.86 -12.32
N LEU A 49 6.23 6.33 -13.42
CA LEU A 49 5.46 7.57 -13.47
C LEU A 49 4.26 7.34 -12.55
N LYS A 50 4.52 7.41 -11.24
CA LYS A 50 3.49 7.25 -10.22
C LYS A 50 2.49 8.37 -10.43
N ASP A 51 1.32 8.00 -10.95
CA ASP A 51 0.26 8.89 -11.39
C ASP A 51 -0.06 9.93 -10.32
N THR A 52 0.15 11.22 -10.60
CA THR A 52 -0.19 12.33 -9.69
C THR A 52 -1.43 13.09 -10.13
N THR A 53 -2.15 12.60 -11.13
CA THR A 53 -3.27 13.29 -11.79
C THR A 53 -4.38 13.62 -10.80
N LEU A 54 -4.73 12.69 -9.91
CA LEU A 54 -5.77 12.91 -8.91
C LEU A 54 -5.37 14.01 -7.91
N MET A 55 -4.11 14.02 -7.45
CA MET A 55 -3.61 15.10 -6.59
C MET A 55 -3.62 16.45 -7.29
N GLN A 56 -3.18 16.47 -8.55
CA GLN A 56 -3.24 17.69 -9.35
C GLN A 56 -4.68 18.18 -9.50
N LEU A 57 -5.63 17.28 -9.73
CA LEU A 57 -7.06 17.61 -9.81
C LEU A 57 -7.56 18.25 -8.51
N PHE A 58 -7.31 17.63 -7.36
CA PHE A 58 -7.76 18.16 -6.06
C PHE A 58 -7.12 19.51 -5.73
N LEU A 59 -5.81 19.65 -5.98
CA LEU A 59 -5.09 20.90 -5.72
C LEU A 59 -5.50 22.02 -6.68
N SER A 60 -5.69 21.73 -7.96
CA SER A 60 -6.02 22.74 -8.99
C SER A 60 -7.46 23.23 -8.90
N ASN A 61 -8.39 22.38 -8.43
CA ASN A 61 -9.81 22.74 -8.30
C ASN A 61 -10.17 23.28 -6.92
N ALA A 62 -9.20 23.43 -6.01
CA ALA A 62 -9.40 23.93 -4.65
C ALA A 62 -10.56 23.24 -3.92
N ILE A 63 -10.67 21.91 -4.05
CA ILE A 63 -11.77 21.15 -3.46
C ILE A 63 -11.55 21.09 -1.94
N VAL A 64 -12.49 21.68 -1.20
CA VAL A 64 -12.46 21.72 0.27
C VAL A 64 -13.68 20.98 0.81
N PHE A 65 -13.42 19.99 1.65
CA PHE A 65 -14.44 19.25 2.39
C PHE A 65 -14.59 19.79 3.81
N LEU A 66 -15.82 19.75 4.32
CA LEU A 66 -16.08 20.01 5.74
C LEU A 66 -15.55 18.84 6.59
N ASP A 67 -15.37 19.09 7.88
CA ASP A 67 -14.89 18.05 8.80
C ASP A 67 -15.84 16.85 8.84
N LEU A 68 -17.15 17.09 8.83
CA LEU A 68 -18.16 16.02 8.80
C LEU A 68 -18.10 15.19 7.52
N ASP A 69 -17.92 15.84 6.37
CA ASP A 69 -17.77 15.14 5.09
C ASP A 69 -16.50 14.30 5.08
N THR A 70 -15.40 14.86 5.62
CA THR A 70 -14.11 14.16 5.70
C THR A 70 -14.20 12.95 6.64
N MET A 71 -14.86 13.10 7.78
CA MET A 71 -15.15 11.98 8.67
C MET A 71 -15.99 10.92 7.96
N ALA A 72 -17.03 11.29 7.21
CA ALA A 72 -17.84 10.35 6.44
C ALA A 72 -17.04 9.63 5.35
N ILE A 73 -16.15 10.34 4.63
CA ILE A 73 -15.23 9.75 3.63
C ILE A 73 -14.30 8.73 4.28
N LEU A 74 -13.78 9.04 5.47
CA LEU A 74 -12.94 8.14 6.27
C LEU A 74 -13.74 7.10 7.05
N ARG A 75 -15.06 7.07 6.88
CA ARG A 75 -16.00 6.16 7.56
C ARG A 75 -15.93 6.23 9.09
N LEU A 76 -15.62 7.42 9.59
CA LEU A 76 -15.62 7.77 11.00
C LEU A 76 -17.01 8.26 11.41
N ASP A 77 -17.57 7.67 12.45
CA ASP A 77 -18.81 8.12 13.06
C ASP A 77 -18.58 9.40 13.90
N GLU A 78 -19.27 10.48 13.55
CA GLU A 78 -19.22 11.75 14.29
C GLU A 78 -19.71 11.61 15.74
N LYS A 79 -20.55 10.61 16.04
CA LYS A 79 -21.14 10.41 17.37
C LYS A 79 -20.19 9.66 18.30
N ASP A 80 -19.32 8.83 17.74
CA ASP A 80 -18.31 8.07 18.50
C ASP A 80 -17.14 8.97 18.92
N ILE A 81 -16.82 8.93 20.22
CA ILE A 81 -15.73 9.71 20.81
C ILE A 81 -14.34 9.25 20.32
N HIS A 82 -14.16 7.96 20.05
CA HIS A 82 -12.90 7.41 19.56
C HIS A 82 -12.65 7.83 18.12
N HIS A 83 -13.68 7.77 17.26
CA HIS A 83 -13.60 8.23 15.88
C HIS A 83 -13.32 9.72 15.78
N ARG A 84 -13.98 10.55 16.61
CA ARG A 84 -13.64 11.98 16.71
C ARG A 84 -12.20 12.21 17.12
N ARG A 85 -11.67 11.44 18.07
CA ARG A 85 -10.28 11.55 18.52
C ARG A 85 -9.30 11.19 17.41
N VAL A 86 -9.54 10.09 16.70
CA VAL A 86 -8.73 9.68 15.54
C VAL A 86 -8.72 10.76 14.47
N TYR A 87 -9.90 11.34 14.15
CA TYR A 87 -9.99 12.46 13.22
C TYR A 87 -9.18 13.68 13.68
N GLN A 88 -9.26 14.03 14.97
CA GLN A 88 -8.48 15.13 15.56
C GLN A 88 -6.97 14.88 15.47
N ASP A 89 -6.51 13.65 15.69
CA ASP A 89 -5.09 13.29 15.59
C ASP A 89 -4.58 13.38 14.13
N ILE A 90 -5.41 12.99 13.15
CA ILE A 90 -5.13 13.18 11.72
C ILE A 90 -5.04 14.67 11.42
N LEU A 91 -6.05 15.45 11.81
CA LEU A 91 -6.11 16.88 11.55
C LEU A 91 -4.91 17.61 12.17
N PHE A 92 -4.54 17.27 13.41
CA PHE A 92 -3.36 17.83 14.07
C PHE A 92 -2.08 17.53 13.29
N SER A 93 -1.92 16.30 12.80
CA SER A 93 -0.76 15.90 11.98
C SER A 93 -0.67 16.70 10.68
N VAL A 94 -1.82 16.92 10.03
CA VAL A 94 -1.92 17.73 8.81
C VAL A 94 -1.60 19.19 9.10
N GLN A 95 -2.19 19.79 10.14
CA GLN A 95 -1.96 21.18 10.55
C GLN A 95 -0.50 21.45 10.88
N HIS A 96 0.11 20.56 11.68
CA HIS A 96 1.52 20.64 12.01
C HIS A 96 2.39 20.58 10.74
N THR A 97 2.05 19.69 9.81
CA THR A 97 2.77 19.55 8.54
C THR A 97 2.64 20.82 7.70
N ALA A 98 1.43 21.37 7.55
CA ALA A 98 1.19 22.61 6.83
C ALA A 98 2.01 23.78 7.41
N MET A 99 2.04 23.91 8.74
CA MET A 99 2.85 24.90 9.45
C MET A 99 4.35 24.72 9.16
N VAL A 100 4.87 23.49 9.21
CA VAL A 100 6.28 23.20 8.90
C VAL A 100 6.61 23.53 7.45
N LEU A 101 5.72 23.21 6.51
CA LEU A 101 5.92 23.53 5.09
C LEU A 101 5.97 25.04 4.85
N LYS A 102 5.03 25.80 5.43
CA LYS A 102 4.97 27.26 5.29
C LYS A 102 6.22 27.93 5.89
N THR A 103 6.65 27.47 7.07
CA THR A 103 7.77 28.08 7.81
C THR A 103 9.15 27.69 7.28
N LYS A 104 9.32 26.49 6.70
CA LYS A 104 10.65 25.99 6.31
C LYS A 104 10.87 25.89 4.80
N VAL A 105 9.83 25.62 4.00
CA VAL A 105 9.97 25.37 2.56
C VAL A 105 9.73 26.64 1.74
N HIS A 106 9.14 27.69 2.33
CA HIS A 106 8.92 29.00 1.71
C HIS A 106 8.15 28.97 0.37
N ALA A 107 7.30 27.97 0.17
CA ALA A 107 6.32 28.02 -0.92
C ALA A 107 5.21 29.02 -0.57
N ASN A 108 4.75 29.79 -1.55
CA ASN A 108 3.63 30.71 -1.34
C ASN A 108 2.32 29.91 -1.33
N LEU A 109 2.12 29.10 -2.38
CA LEU A 109 1.00 28.18 -2.51
C LEU A 109 1.48 26.74 -2.38
N LEU A 110 0.62 25.86 -1.86
CA LEU A 110 0.93 24.43 -1.82
C LEU A 110 1.09 23.85 -3.25
N GLN A 111 0.37 24.41 -4.22
CA GLN A 111 0.42 24.03 -5.64
C GLN A 111 1.78 24.29 -6.29
N ASP A 112 2.59 25.21 -5.74
CA ASP A 112 3.92 25.52 -6.25
C ASP A 112 4.94 24.42 -5.88
N MET A 113 4.59 23.53 -4.95
CA MET A 113 5.46 22.44 -4.53
C MET A 113 5.41 21.27 -5.53
N PRO A 114 6.53 20.54 -5.72
CA PRO A 114 6.52 19.33 -6.53
C PRO A 114 5.48 18.32 -6.03
N LEU A 115 4.58 17.88 -6.90
CA LEU A 115 3.51 16.93 -6.55
C LEU A 115 4.07 15.62 -5.96
N THR A 116 5.27 15.23 -6.36
CA THR A 116 5.99 14.07 -5.81
C THR A 116 6.34 14.22 -4.33
N ASP A 117 6.63 15.44 -3.87
CA ASP A 117 6.94 15.74 -2.48
C ASP A 117 5.67 15.86 -1.65
N ILE A 118 4.65 16.56 -2.16
CA ILE A 118 3.32 16.62 -1.52
C ILE A 118 2.80 15.19 -1.33
N ARG A 119 2.92 14.35 -2.35
CA ARG A 119 2.57 12.93 -2.27
C ARG A 119 3.28 12.23 -1.12
N ARG A 120 4.61 12.33 -1.06
CA ARG A 120 5.42 11.66 -0.01
C ARG A 120 4.99 12.10 1.38
N ILE A 121 4.64 13.37 1.53
CA ILE A 121 4.13 13.92 2.77
C ILE A 121 2.77 13.32 3.12
N CYS A 122 1.82 13.30 2.18
CA CYS A 122 0.50 12.71 2.38
C CYS A 122 0.59 11.22 2.74
N TYR A 123 1.46 10.46 2.08
CA TYR A 123 1.73 9.07 2.43
C TYR A 123 2.20 8.91 3.87
N ARG A 124 3.18 9.71 4.31
CA ARG A 124 3.70 9.61 5.68
C ARG A 124 2.65 9.92 6.75
N ILE A 125 1.64 10.71 6.42
CA ILE A 125 0.50 10.96 7.31
C ILE A 125 -0.45 9.75 7.28
N ALA A 126 -0.84 9.30 6.09
CA ALA A 126 -1.76 8.17 5.91
C ALA A 126 -1.21 6.84 6.45
N ASP A 127 0.10 6.58 6.34
CA ASP A 127 0.79 5.40 6.88
C ASP A 127 0.63 5.24 8.40
N ARG A 128 0.36 6.32 9.13
CA ARG A 128 0.09 6.25 10.58
C ARG A 128 -1.30 5.71 10.91
N TYR A 129 -2.18 5.70 9.91
CA TYR A 129 -3.58 5.31 10.01
C TYR A 129 -3.91 4.31 8.90
N ASP A 130 -3.02 3.34 8.68
CA ASP A 130 -3.08 2.36 7.60
C ASP A 130 -4.46 1.70 7.47
N SER A 131 -5.10 1.40 8.60
CA SER A 131 -6.41 0.77 8.66
C SER A 131 -7.55 1.61 8.10
N LEU A 132 -7.40 2.94 8.06
CA LEU A 132 -8.40 3.84 7.48
C LEU A 132 -8.21 4.06 5.98
N PHE A 133 -6.98 3.94 5.50
CA PHE A 133 -6.64 4.32 4.12
C PHE A 133 -6.36 3.13 3.21
N TYR A 134 -5.92 1.98 3.74
CA TYR A 134 -5.34 0.90 2.93
C TYR A 134 -5.96 -0.47 3.13
N ILE A 135 -6.99 -0.60 3.98
CA ILE A 135 -7.69 -1.87 4.18
C ILE A 135 -9.01 -1.85 3.38
N PRO A 136 -9.12 -2.62 2.28
CA PRO A 136 -10.39 -2.86 1.59
C PRO A 136 -11.38 -3.59 2.50
N ASP A 137 -12.63 -3.14 2.58
CA ASP A 137 -13.67 -3.80 3.38
C ASP A 137 -13.96 -5.23 2.91
N ASP A 138 -13.77 -5.50 1.61
CA ASP A 138 -14.18 -6.76 1.00
C ASP A 138 -13.29 -7.93 1.44
N LEU A 139 -12.07 -7.66 1.93
CA LEU A 139 -11.18 -8.67 2.51
C LEU A 139 -11.64 -9.17 3.89
N VAL A 140 -12.58 -8.50 4.54
CA VAL A 140 -13.20 -8.98 5.78
C VAL A 140 -14.33 -9.99 5.50
N LYS A 141 -14.79 -10.08 4.24
CA LYS A 141 -15.90 -10.98 3.84
C LYS A 141 -15.50 -12.13 2.94
N GLU A 142 -14.46 -12.03 2.12
CA GLU A 142 -14.04 -13.14 1.24
C GLU A 142 -12.53 -13.36 1.31
N ALA A 143 -12.13 -14.40 2.05
CA ALA A 143 -10.75 -14.75 2.35
C ALA A 143 -10.01 -15.50 1.22
N GLU A 144 -10.42 -15.39 -0.05
CA GLU A 144 -9.97 -16.33 -1.08
C GLU A 144 -9.06 -15.80 -2.18
N ASP A 145 -8.71 -14.52 -2.25
CA ASP A 145 -7.73 -14.07 -3.24
C ASP A 145 -6.61 -13.21 -2.66
N ALA A 146 -5.55 -13.89 -2.21
CA ALA A 146 -4.26 -13.27 -1.87
C ALA A 146 -3.71 -12.41 -3.04
N ASN A 147 -4.08 -12.72 -4.29
CA ASN A 147 -3.72 -11.91 -5.45
C ASN A 147 -4.51 -10.59 -5.56
N VAL A 148 -5.76 -10.53 -5.09
CA VAL A 148 -6.56 -9.29 -5.06
C VAL A 148 -6.04 -8.36 -3.96
N ALA A 149 -5.66 -8.90 -2.81
CA ALA A 149 -5.00 -8.13 -1.74
C ALA A 149 -3.69 -7.50 -2.24
N VAL A 150 -2.82 -8.27 -2.89
CA VAL A 150 -1.51 -7.79 -3.39
C VAL A 150 -1.63 -6.78 -4.54
N CYS A 151 -2.63 -6.92 -5.43
CA CYS A 151 -2.90 -5.95 -6.50
C CYS A 151 -3.46 -4.61 -5.99
N PHE A 152 -4.29 -4.63 -4.93
CA PHE A 152 -4.76 -3.42 -4.26
C PHE A 152 -3.64 -2.76 -3.42
N GLU A 153 -2.71 -3.57 -2.90
CA GLU A 153 -1.68 -3.15 -1.97
C GLU A 153 -0.66 -2.14 -2.52
N TRP A 154 -0.49 -1.96 -3.83
CA TRP A 154 0.58 -1.07 -4.33
C TRP A 154 0.15 -0.02 -5.35
N ASN A 155 -0.75 -0.35 -6.28
CA ASN A 155 -1.16 0.61 -7.31
C ASN A 155 -2.24 1.59 -6.84
N ASP A 156 -3.06 1.24 -5.84
CA ASP A 156 -4.22 2.05 -5.43
C ASP A 156 -4.04 2.81 -4.10
N ARG A 157 -3.00 2.48 -3.30
CA ARG A 157 -2.70 3.21 -2.04
C ARG A 157 -2.53 4.71 -2.25
N TYR A 158 -2.08 5.13 -3.44
CA TYR A 158 -1.96 6.55 -3.77
C TYR A 158 -3.32 7.25 -3.94
N ASN A 159 -4.27 6.58 -4.58
CA ASN A 159 -5.60 7.13 -4.74
C ASN A 159 -6.26 7.22 -3.37
N CYS A 160 -6.11 6.24 -2.50
CA CYS A 160 -6.76 6.24 -1.18
C CYS A 160 -6.38 7.41 -0.26
N MET A 161 -5.20 8.02 -0.44
CA MET A 161 -4.74 9.14 0.42
C MET A 161 -5.21 10.54 -0.04
N TRP A 162 -6.06 10.63 -1.07
CA TRP A 162 -6.61 11.91 -1.52
C TRP A 162 -7.29 12.74 -0.41
N PRO A 163 -7.95 12.17 0.62
CA PRO A 163 -8.52 12.98 1.69
C PRO A 163 -7.47 13.79 2.45
N ILE A 164 -6.27 13.25 2.63
CA ILE A 164 -5.14 13.95 3.25
C ILE A 164 -4.67 15.11 2.39
N VAL A 165 -4.71 14.97 1.06
CA VAL A 165 -4.32 16.04 0.12
C VAL A 165 -5.27 17.22 0.25
N CYS A 166 -6.58 16.97 0.30
CA CYS A 166 -7.60 18.01 0.51
C CYS A 166 -7.45 18.69 1.87
N LEU A 167 -7.25 17.92 2.94
CA LEU A 167 -6.99 18.47 4.28
C LEU A 167 -5.72 19.32 4.30
N LEU A 168 -4.63 18.84 3.69
CA LEU A 168 -3.37 19.57 3.64
C LEU A 168 -3.51 20.88 2.89
N TYR A 169 -4.17 20.87 1.72
CA TYR A 169 -4.50 22.08 0.98
C TYR A 169 -5.29 23.07 1.83
N ARG A 170 -6.38 22.60 2.45
CA ARG A 170 -7.25 23.42 3.30
C ARG A 170 -6.49 24.07 4.46
N GLU A 171 -5.71 23.29 5.21
CA GLU A 171 -4.97 23.82 6.37
C GLU A 171 -3.79 24.69 5.95
N TYR A 172 -3.16 24.42 4.79
CA TYR A 172 -2.08 25.24 4.27
C TYR A 172 -2.56 26.63 3.83
N SER A 173 -3.72 26.71 3.17
CA SER A 173 -4.32 27.98 2.73
C SER A 173 -4.85 28.83 3.88
N LYS A 174 -5.13 28.25 5.05
CA LYS A 174 -5.52 29.01 6.27
C LYS A 174 -4.36 29.79 6.91
N LEU A 175 -3.12 29.45 6.56
CA LEU A 175 -1.91 30.07 7.11
C LEU A 175 -1.42 31.28 6.29
N GLU A 176 -2.26 31.79 5.38
CA GLU A 176 -2.04 33.03 4.63
C GLU A 176 -2.33 34.28 5.46
#